data_AF-A0A7W5Y9B4-F1
#
_entry.id   AF-A0A7W5Y9B4-F1
#
_cell.length_a   1.000
_cell.length_b   1.000
_cell.length_c   1.000
_cell.angle_alpha   90.00
_cell.angle_beta   90.00
_cell.angle_gamma   90.00
#
_symmetry.space_group_name_H-M   'P 1'
#
loop_
_entity.id
_entity.type
_entity.pdbx_description
1 polymer ?
#
loop_
_entity_poly.entity_id
_entity_poly.type
_entity_poly.pdbx_seq_one_letter_code
_entity_poly.pdbx_strand_id
1 'polypeptide(L)' 'MSGTVIITGASSGFGALTARAPARAGHTVYA' A
#
# COMPACT_ATOMS: atom_id res chain seq x y z
N MET A 1 -6.76 11.65 -8.38
CA MET A 1 -7.95 10.92 -7.87
C MET A 1 -7.44 9.91 -6.85
N SER A 2 -7.92 9.94 -5.61
CA SER A 2 -7.44 9.04 -4.55
C SER A 2 -8.36 7.81 -4.42
N GLY A 3 -7.82 6.62 -4.69
CA GLY A 3 -8.49 5.33 -4.46
C GLY A 3 -7.99 4.60 -3.21
N THR A 4 -8.71 3.52 -2.86
CA THR A 4 -8.37 2.61 -1.77
C THR A 4 -7.63 1.39 -2.32
N VAL A 5 -6.49 1.04 -1.71
CA VAL A 5 -5.64 -0.09 -2.12
C VAL A 5 -5.55 -1.08 -0.97
N ILE A 6 -5.83 -2.36 -1.25
CA ILE A 6 -5.69 -3.46 -0.28
C ILE A 6 -4.48 -4.29 -0.68
N ILE A 7 -3.55 -4.48 0.24
CA ILE A 7 -2.32 -5.24 0.01
C ILE A 7 -2.34 -6.43 0.96
N THR A 8 -2.39 -7.63 0.39
CA THR A 8 -2.23 -8.86 1.16
C THR A 8 -0.75 -9.18 1.33
N GLY A 9 -0.37 -9.75 2.47
CA GLY A 9 1.02 -10.09 2.75
C GLY A 9 1.92 -8.87 2.97
N ALA A 10 1.38 -7.73 3.41
CA ALA A 10 2.14 -6.54 3.75
C ALA A 10 3.08 -6.73 4.97
N SER A 11 2.88 -7.80 5.74
CA SER A 11 3.80 -8.27 6.77
C SER A 11 5.14 -8.79 6.22
N SER A 12 5.19 -9.11 4.93
CA SER A 12 6.44 -9.44 4.25
C SER A 12 7.24 -8.18 3.89
N GLY A 13 8.57 -8.31 3.82
CA GLY A 13 9.42 -7.19 3.42
C GLY A 13 9.07 -6.62 2.03
N PHE A 14 8.66 -7.48 1.09
CA PHE A 14 8.21 -7.04 -0.23
C PHE A 14 6.88 -6.28 -0.14
N GLY A 15 5.86 -6.86 0.53
CA GLY A 15 4.55 -6.24 0.70
C GLY A 15 4.60 -4.87 1.38
N ALA A 16 5.48 -4.72 2.38
CA ALA A 16 5.73 -3.44 3.04
C ALA A 16 6.38 -2.39 2.12
N LEU A 17 7.19 -2.82 1.13
CA LEU A 17 7.78 -1.91 0.15
C LEU A 17 6.76 -1.51 -0.92
N THR A 18 5.94 -2.45 -1.40
CA THR A 18 4.87 -2.17 -2.37
C THR A 18 3.80 -1.23 -1.81
N ALA A 19 3.54 -1.24 -0.50
CA ALA A 19 2.62 -0.30 0.16
C ALA A 19 3.07 1.17 0.11
N ARG A 20 4.36 1.44 -0.02
CA ARG A 20 4.91 2.81 0.11
C ARG A 20 4.58 3.70 -1.08
N ALA A 21 4.58 3.16 -2.29
CA ALA A 21 4.29 3.93 -3.50
C ALA A 21 2.84 4.48 -3.52
N PRO A 22 1.78 3.66 -3.36
CA PRO A 22 0.42 4.16 -3.33
C PRO A 22 0.14 5.06 -2.12
N ALA A 23 0.68 4.75 -0.94
CA ALA A 23 0.55 5.62 0.24
C ALA A 23 1.16 7.02 -0.01
N ARG A 24 2.35 7.09 -0.65
CA ARG A 24 2.98 8.37 -1.02
C ARG A 24 2.23 9.10 -2.13
N ALA A 25 1.54 8.38 -3.02
CA ALA A 25 0.67 8.97 -4.04
C ALA A 25 -0.66 9.51 -3.45
N GLY A 26 -0.88 9.38 -2.14
CA GLY A 26 -2.05 9.91 -1.45
C GLY A 26 -3.25 8.96 -1.44
N HIS A 27 -3.02 7.67 -1.71
CA HIS A 27 -4.03 6.62 -1.58
C HIS A 27 -4.17 6.13 -0.14
N THR A 28 -5.39 5.75 0.24
CA THR A 28 -5.63 5.04 1.49
C THR A 28 -5.21 3.58 1.29
N VAL A 29 -4.22 3.13 2.06
CA VAL A 29 -3.69 1.77 1.96
C VAL A 29 -4.12 0.95 3.18
N TYR A 30 -4.72 -0.21 2.91
CA TYR A 30 -4.92 -1.27 3.88
C TYR A 30 -3.86 -2.35 3.66
N ALA A 31 -3.13 -2.68 4.71
CA ALA A 31 -1.96 -3.55 4.71
C ALA A 31 -2.18 -4.74 5.66
#